data_AF-A8H9X2-F1
#
_entry.id   AF-A8H9X2-F1
#
_cell.length_a   1.000
_cell.length_b   1.000
_cell.length_c   1.000
_cell.angle_alpha   90.00
_cell.angle_beta   90.00
_cell.angle_gamma   90.00
#
_symmetry.space_group_name_H-M   'P 1'
#
loop_
_entity.id
_entity.type
_entity.pdbx_description
1 polymer ?
#
loop_
_entity_poly.entity_id
_entity_poly.type
_entity_poly.pdbx_seq_one_letter_code
_entity_poly.pdbx_strand_id
1 'polypeptide(L)'
;MPVQLTPTLSLNVVQQHLVDAEDSSRIELSFAETAVLQLMLKHQGTLITREALLEAGWHDRVVSASSLQQCISVLRKKLANYPEVELKTIPRHGYVLHLANQSKNNYRFKKPKATLLFAVAVIASLLLLSYAYINHNQAPYNESLVNSKLSSVAGNIHVFTAAKQPKQSADDTNKRLKNQINDEPNWQAPFTSFTSFGLLSDKMDSFAICPDYQQNQCSGKQLINISSETKHGGQLELSDFLTTKIRMEQKTYNKLDLPELRKHQGDLKEQIYHGDLYFSIDDHRLVRSDIRISLVDLAPDSGIFYFAACITDEDCYTTPIRYEIRGHFKRTTEKWQQRTVERFDIEVSKTTLSSPNALSDTAQIIYLALRKQHLTQEQLSFYRIYQDDGTAIWQLPLVNDNIMWMQRQTLKL
;
A
#
# COMPACT_ATOMS: atom_id res chain seq x y z
N MET A 1 -39.46 -48.18 7.50
CA MET A 1 -40.32 -47.39 8.40
C MET A 1 -40.96 -46.27 7.58
N PRO A 2 -42.26 -45.99 7.75
CA PRO A 2 -42.91 -44.88 7.03
C PRO A 2 -42.24 -43.55 7.43
N VAL A 3 -41.88 -42.74 6.45
CA VAL A 3 -41.32 -41.40 6.67
C VAL A 3 -42.48 -40.41 6.69
N GLN A 4 -42.66 -39.68 7.78
CA GLN A 4 -43.79 -38.76 7.94
C GLN A 4 -43.51 -37.44 7.22
N LEU A 5 -44.42 -37.00 6.32
CA LEU A 5 -44.32 -35.75 5.56
C LEU A 5 -45.13 -34.64 6.24
N THR A 6 -46.30 -34.98 6.75
CA THR A 6 -47.19 -34.08 7.49
C THR A 6 -47.83 -34.90 8.62
N PRO A 7 -48.58 -34.30 9.56
CA PRO A 7 -49.28 -35.07 10.58
C PRO A 7 -50.16 -36.20 10.02
N THR A 8 -50.65 -36.04 8.78
CA THR A 8 -51.61 -36.94 8.12
C THR A 8 -51.00 -37.72 6.95
N LEU A 9 -49.97 -37.20 6.28
CA LEU A 9 -49.35 -37.82 5.11
C LEU A 9 -48.04 -38.53 5.47
N SER A 10 -47.91 -39.79 5.06
CA SER A 10 -46.67 -40.58 5.23
C SER A 10 -46.23 -41.26 3.95
N LEU A 11 -44.92 -41.32 3.72
CA LEU A 11 -44.30 -42.02 2.61
C LEU A 11 -43.90 -43.43 3.03
N ASN A 12 -44.46 -44.42 2.34
CA ASN A 12 -44.01 -45.79 2.41
C ASN A 12 -42.98 -46.07 1.32
N VAL A 13 -41.71 -46.03 1.69
CA VAL A 13 -40.58 -46.24 0.77
C VAL A 13 -40.59 -47.65 0.16
N VAL A 14 -40.98 -48.67 0.91
CA VAL A 14 -40.96 -50.07 0.46
C VAL A 14 -42.08 -50.34 -0.53
N GLN A 15 -43.26 -49.79 -0.28
CA GLN A 15 -44.44 -49.98 -1.11
C GLN A 15 -44.65 -48.85 -2.14
N GLN A 16 -43.71 -47.91 -2.25
CA GLN A 16 -43.66 -46.82 -3.22
C GLN A 16 -44.97 -46.02 -3.33
N HIS A 17 -45.60 -45.69 -2.20
CA HIS A 17 -46.80 -44.86 -2.20
C HIS A 17 -46.84 -43.92 -1.00
N LEU A 18 -47.59 -42.84 -1.15
CA LEU A 18 -48.00 -41.97 -0.05
C LEU A 18 -49.33 -42.48 0.51
N VAL A 19 -49.43 -42.52 1.84
CA VAL A 19 -50.66 -42.84 2.58
C VAL A 19 -51.10 -41.59 3.33
N ASP A 20 -52.32 -41.15 3.06
CA ASP A 20 -52.99 -40.15 3.87
C ASP A 20 -53.86 -40.84 4.93
N ALA A 21 -53.63 -40.49 6.19
CA ALA A 21 -54.32 -41.05 7.33
C ALA A 21 -55.76 -40.54 7.49
N GLU A 22 -56.14 -39.42 6.86
CA GLU A 22 -57.49 -38.85 6.99
C GLU A 22 -58.50 -39.51 6.05
N ASP A 23 -58.12 -39.81 4.81
CA ASP A 23 -59.01 -40.38 3.79
C ASP A 23 -58.65 -41.81 3.37
N SER A 24 -57.57 -42.37 3.93
CA SER A 24 -57.00 -43.67 3.55
C SER A 24 -56.65 -43.80 2.07
N SER A 25 -56.49 -42.67 1.36
CA SER A 25 -56.08 -42.64 -0.03
C SER A 25 -54.63 -43.04 -0.18
N ARG A 26 -54.33 -43.69 -1.32
CA ARG A 26 -53.00 -44.14 -1.68
C ARG A 26 -52.60 -43.47 -2.98
N ILE A 27 -51.48 -42.76 -2.95
CA ILE A 27 -50.91 -42.13 -4.13
C ILE A 27 -49.66 -42.93 -4.52
N GLU A 28 -49.80 -43.74 -5.56
CA GLU A 28 -48.70 -44.53 -6.12
C GLU A 28 -47.59 -43.62 -6.64
N LEU A 29 -46.34 -43.95 -6.34
CA LEU A 29 -45.13 -43.28 -6.79
C LEU A 29 -44.29 -44.25 -7.62
N SER A 30 -43.57 -43.74 -8.62
CA SER A 30 -42.51 -44.53 -9.24
C SER A 30 -41.32 -44.69 -8.31
N PHE A 31 -40.42 -45.63 -8.63
CA PHE A 31 -39.14 -45.77 -7.92
C PHE A 31 -38.37 -44.44 -7.86
N ALA A 32 -38.23 -43.76 -9.00
CA ALA A 32 -37.50 -42.50 -9.07
C ALA A 32 -38.19 -41.39 -8.25
N GLU A 33 -39.52 -41.32 -8.26
CA GLU A 33 -40.28 -40.36 -7.45
C GLU A 33 -40.10 -40.61 -5.95
N THR A 34 -40.14 -41.89 -5.54
CA THR A 34 -39.96 -42.31 -4.15
C THR A 34 -38.55 -41.99 -3.66
N ALA A 35 -37.53 -42.34 -4.44
CA ALA A 35 -36.13 -42.12 -4.09
C ALA A 35 -35.78 -40.61 -4.03
N VAL A 36 -36.26 -39.83 -5.00
CA VAL A 36 -36.11 -38.36 -5.00
C VAL A 36 -36.80 -37.75 -3.78
N LEU A 37 -38.07 -38.11 -3.51
CA LEU A 37 -38.81 -37.57 -2.38
C LEU A 37 -38.20 -37.98 -1.03
N GLN A 38 -37.71 -39.21 -0.91
CA GLN A 38 -37.02 -39.70 0.29
C GLN A 38 -35.73 -38.93 0.55
N LEU A 39 -34.91 -38.68 -0.48
CA LEU A 39 -33.70 -37.88 -0.35
C LEU A 39 -34.04 -36.44 0.07
N MET A 40 -35.07 -35.85 -0.54
CA MET A 40 -35.54 -34.51 -0.19
C MET A 40 -36.07 -34.41 1.24
N LEU A 41 -36.71 -35.46 1.76
CA LEU A 41 -37.14 -35.54 3.15
C LEU A 41 -35.99 -35.69 4.13
N LYS A 42 -34.98 -36.51 3.80
CA LYS A 42 -33.76 -36.64 4.61
C LYS A 42 -33.01 -35.31 4.75
N HIS A 43 -33.10 -34.46 3.73
CA HIS A 43 -32.43 -33.17 3.62
C HIS A 43 -33.43 -32.00 3.61
N GLN A 44 -34.51 -32.10 4.39
CA GLN A 44 -35.57 -31.10 4.46
C GLN A 44 -35.02 -29.68 4.73
N GLY A 45 -35.54 -28.69 4.00
CA GLY A 45 -35.14 -27.29 4.16
C GLY A 45 -33.75 -26.94 3.62
N THR A 46 -33.01 -27.91 3.07
CA THR A 46 -31.69 -27.68 2.48
C THR A 46 -31.70 -27.82 0.96
N LEU A 47 -30.80 -27.09 0.30
CA LEU A 47 -30.62 -27.15 -1.15
C LEU A 47 -29.94 -28.45 -1.55
N ILE A 48 -30.61 -29.24 -2.39
CA ILE A 48 -30.07 -30.45 -2.98
C ILE A 48 -29.78 -30.19 -4.46
N THR A 49 -28.57 -30.51 -4.89
CA THR A 49 -28.11 -30.31 -6.26
C THR A 49 -28.86 -31.25 -7.22
N ARG A 50 -28.88 -30.90 -8.51
CA ARG A 50 -29.57 -31.71 -9.53
C ARG A 50 -28.89 -33.07 -9.69
N GLU A 51 -27.57 -33.09 -9.59
CA GLU A 51 -26.72 -34.26 -9.73
C GLU A 51 -27.02 -35.27 -8.63
N ALA A 52 -27.13 -34.82 -7.37
CA ALA A 52 -27.46 -35.69 -6.24
C ALA A 52 -28.89 -36.28 -6.34
N LEU A 53 -29.85 -35.51 -6.87
CA LEU A 53 -31.21 -35.99 -7.08
C LEU A 53 -31.30 -36.98 -8.26
N LEU A 54 -30.52 -36.75 -9.32
CA LEU A 54 -30.40 -37.67 -10.45
C LEU A 54 -29.77 -38.99 -10.00
N GLU A 55 -28.69 -38.94 -9.22
CA GLU A 55 -28.04 -40.13 -8.67
C GLU A 55 -28.96 -40.94 -7.76
N ALA A 56 -29.76 -40.28 -6.92
CA ALA A 56 -30.71 -40.98 -6.05
C ALA A 56 -31.88 -41.61 -6.81
N GLY A 57 -32.45 -40.91 -7.81
CA GLY A 57 -33.60 -41.42 -8.58
C GLY A 57 -33.24 -42.48 -9.61
N TRP A 58 -32.00 -42.47 -10.11
CA TRP A 58 -31.55 -43.28 -11.24
C TRP A 58 -30.11 -43.81 -11.05
N HIS A 59 -29.83 -44.40 -9.89
CA HIS A 59 -28.50 -44.89 -9.50
C HIS A 59 -27.77 -45.73 -10.58
N ASP A 60 -28.52 -46.59 -11.30
CA ASP A 60 -27.97 -47.49 -12.33
C ASP A 60 -28.32 -47.09 -13.77
N ARG A 61 -28.81 -45.86 -14.00
CA ARG A 61 -29.29 -45.42 -15.33
C ARG A 61 -28.85 -44.00 -15.67
N VAL A 62 -28.18 -43.85 -16.81
CA VAL A 62 -27.88 -42.53 -17.38
C VAL A 62 -29.16 -41.95 -17.98
N VAL A 63 -29.68 -40.88 -17.38
CA VAL A 63 -30.88 -40.17 -17.85
C VAL A 63 -30.56 -38.71 -18.14
N SER A 64 -31.33 -38.08 -19.03
CA SER A 64 -31.20 -36.65 -19.32
C SER A 64 -31.63 -35.79 -18.13
N ALA A 65 -31.09 -34.57 -18.04
CA ALA A 65 -31.50 -33.58 -17.02
C ALA A 65 -33.00 -33.22 -17.06
N SER A 66 -33.69 -33.43 -18.20
CA SER A 66 -35.15 -33.27 -18.32
C SER A 66 -35.93 -34.30 -17.50
N SER A 67 -35.34 -35.47 -17.20
CA SER A 67 -35.98 -36.54 -16.42
C SER A 67 -36.25 -36.12 -14.98
N LEU A 68 -35.30 -35.41 -14.36
CA LEU A 68 -35.49 -34.83 -13.03
C LEU A 68 -36.58 -33.75 -13.03
N GLN A 69 -36.62 -32.89 -14.06
CA GLN A 69 -37.65 -31.86 -14.17
C GLN A 69 -39.05 -32.46 -14.28
N GLN A 70 -39.20 -33.52 -15.07
CA GLN A 70 -40.45 -34.26 -15.20
C GLN A 70 -40.85 -34.92 -13.88
N CYS A 71 -39.92 -35.60 -13.20
CA CYS A 71 -40.15 -36.21 -11.89
C CYS A 71 -40.65 -35.19 -10.85
N ILE A 72 -39.97 -34.03 -10.73
CA ILE A 72 -40.40 -32.95 -9.83
C ILE A 72 -41.77 -32.38 -10.23
N SER A 73 -42.08 -32.27 -11.53
CA SER A 73 -43.40 -31.83 -12.00
C SER A 73 -44.51 -32.82 -11.61
N VAL A 74 -44.26 -34.12 -11.75
CA VAL A 74 -45.22 -35.17 -11.36
C VAL A 74 -45.41 -35.20 -9.85
N LEU A 75 -44.33 -35.11 -9.07
CA LEU A 75 -44.41 -35.02 -7.61
C LEU A 75 -45.24 -33.80 -7.17
N ARG A 76 -45.06 -32.63 -7.79
CA ARG A 76 -45.89 -31.45 -7.50
C ARG A 76 -47.37 -31.66 -7.80
N LYS A 77 -47.70 -32.36 -8.90
CA LYS A 77 -49.09 -32.68 -9.23
C LYS A 77 -49.72 -33.63 -8.22
N LYS A 78 -48.97 -34.67 -7.82
CA LYS A 78 -49.41 -35.65 -6.82
C LYS A 78 -49.57 -35.05 -5.43
N LEU A 79 -48.75 -34.06 -5.10
CA LEU A 79 -48.77 -33.35 -3.83
C LEU A 79 -49.61 -32.06 -3.84
N ALA A 80 -50.35 -31.77 -4.93
CA ALA A 80 -51.07 -30.50 -5.09
C ALA A 80 -52.17 -30.28 -4.03
N ASN A 81 -52.73 -31.37 -3.49
CA ASN A 81 -53.75 -31.33 -2.43
C ASN A 81 -53.15 -31.12 -1.03
N TYR A 82 -51.82 -31.11 -0.89
CA TYR A 82 -51.09 -30.93 0.37
C TYR A 82 -50.29 -29.63 0.34
N PRO A 83 -50.93 -28.47 0.59
CA PRO A 83 -50.27 -27.17 0.50
C PRO A 83 -49.11 -27.01 1.51
N GLU A 84 -49.08 -27.84 2.56
CA GLU A 84 -47.95 -27.91 3.49
C GLU A 84 -46.68 -28.54 2.93
N VAL A 85 -46.71 -29.22 1.77
CA VAL A 85 -45.55 -29.86 1.13
C VAL A 85 -45.15 -29.09 -0.12
N GLU A 86 -44.15 -28.21 -0.02
CA GLU A 86 -43.74 -27.34 -1.11
C GLU A 86 -42.37 -27.72 -1.70
N LEU A 87 -42.36 -28.12 -2.97
CA LEU A 87 -41.15 -28.42 -3.74
C LEU A 87 -40.69 -27.18 -4.52
N LYS A 88 -39.67 -26.46 -4.03
CA LYS A 88 -39.13 -25.24 -4.68
C LYS A 88 -37.96 -25.53 -5.61
N THR A 89 -37.97 -24.88 -6.77
CA THR A 89 -36.80 -24.86 -7.67
C THR A 89 -35.94 -23.65 -7.34
N ILE A 90 -34.64 -23.84 -7.11
CA ILE A 90 -33.66 -22.76 -7.05
C ILE A 90 -32.96 -22.70 -8.41
N PRO A 91 -33.15 -21.63 -9.21
CA PRO A 91 -32.56 -21.51 -10.54
C PRO A 91 -31.06 -21.80 -10.51
N ARG A 92 -30.58 -22.56 -11.51
CA ARG A 92 -29.18 -22.99 -11.68
C ARG A 92 -28.58 -23.87 -10.56
N HIS A 93 -29.23 -24.02 -9.40
CA HIS A 93 -28.63 -24.70 -8.25
C HIS A 93 -29.27 -26.04 -7.86
N GLY A 94 -30.60 -26.20 -7.98
CA GLY A 94 -31.25 -27.45 -7.57
C GLY A 94 -32.66 -27.29 -7.02
N TYR A 95 -33.03 -28.12 -6.05
CA TYR A 95 -34.37 -28.17 -5.46
C TYR A 95 -34.32 -28.20 -3.93
N VAL A 96 -35.36 -27.66 -3.29
CA VAL A 96 -35.54 -27.66 -1.84
C VAL A 96 -36.96 -28.13 -1.52
N LEU A 97 -37.10 -29.00 -0.52
CA LEU A 97 -38.40 -29.38 0.05
C LEU A 97 -38.66 -28.57 1.32
N HIS A 98 -39.80 -27.88 1.37
CA HIS A 98 -40.30 -27.22 2.56
C HIS A 98 -41.54 -27.95 3.08
N LEU A 99 -41.57 -28.25 4.39
CA LEU A 99 -42.75 -28.74 5.09
C LEU A 99 -43.23 -27.65 6.06
N ALA A 100 -44.51 -27.27 5.99
CA ALA A 100 -45.04 -26.13 6.76
C ALA A 100 -45.16 -26.39 8.27
N ASN A 101 -45.02 -27.64 8.72
CA ASN A 101 -45.09 -28.03 10.13
C ASN A 101 -43.75 -28.63 10.59
N GLN A 102 -42.77 -27.78 10.92
CA GLN A 102 -41.99 -27.84 12.17
C GLN A 102 -41.22 -26.51 12.33
N SER A 103 -41.45 -25.86 13.47
CA SER A 103 -40.78 -24.66 13.96
C SER A 103 -40.66 -23.47 12.99
N LYS A 104 -41.77 -22.74 12.81
CA LYS A 104 -41.65 -21.30 13.10
C LYS A 104 -41.39 -21.17 14.60
N ASN A 105 -40.16 -21.48 15.03
CA ASN A 105 -39.61 -20.81 16.19
C ASN A 105 -39.58 -19.35 15.78
N ASN A 106 -40.69 -18.67 16.08
CA ASN A 106 -40.71 -17.25 16.25
C ASN A 106 -39.71 -16.99 17.40
N TYR A 107 -38.42 -16.95 17.08
CA TYR A 107 -37.59 -15.93 17.65
C TYR A 107 -38.29 -14.64 17.25
N ARG A 108 -39.21 -14.19 18.11
CA ARG A 108 -39.50 -12.78 18.26
C ARG A 108 -38.14 -12.16 18.56
N PHE A 109 -37.39 -11.85 17.51
CA PHE A 109 -36.60 -10.64 17.55
C PHE A 109 -37.65 -9.58 17.83
N LYS A 110 -37.76 -9.17 19.11
CA LYS A 110 -38.39 -7.90 19.44
C LYS A 110 -37.80 -6.93 18.44
N LYS A 111 -38.63 -6.40 17.52
CA LYS A 111 -38.16 -5.38 16.58
C LYS A 111 -37.40 -4.39 17.45
N PRO A 112 -36.08 -4.22 17.25
CA PRO A 112 -35.34 -3.27 18.06
C PRO A 112 -36.09 -1.96 17.96
N LYS A 113 -36.43 -1.35 19.10
CA LYS A 113 -37.13 -0.05 19.11
C LYS A 113 -36.37 0.85 18.13
N ALA A 114 -37.06 1.63 17.29
CA ALA A 114 -36.40 2.44 16.27
C ALA A 114 -35.27 3.33 16.86
N THR A 115 -35.41 3.72 18.13
CA THR A 115 -34.37 4.38 18.93
C THR A 115 -33.09 3.55 19.12
N LEU A 116 -33.19 2.23 19.30
CA LEU A 116 -32.04 1.32 19.41
C LEU A 116 -31.33 1.15 18.06
N LEU A 117 -32.06 1.00 16.95
CA LEU A 117 -31.46 0.96 15.60
C LEU A 117 -30.78 2.28 15.25
N PHE A 118 -31.42 3.40 15.58
CA PHE A 118 -30.85 4.73 15.39
C PHE A 118 -29.60 4.92 16.27
N ALA A 119 -29.63 4.52 17.53
CA ALA A 119 -28.47 4.59 18.42
C ALA A 119 -27.31 3.73 17.91
N VAL A 120 -27.57 2.51 17.44
CA VAL A 120 -26.54 1.63 16.85
C VAL A 120 -25.97 2.25 15.57
N ALA A 121 -26.81 2.82 14.70
CA ALA A 121 -26.34 3.50 13.50
C ALA A 121 -25.49 4.74 13.81
N VAL A 122 -25.88 5.53 14.82
CA VAL A 122 -25.10 6.68 15.29
C VAL A 122 -23.77 6.23 15.88
N ILE A 123 -23.75 5.18 16.71
CA ILE A 123 -22.50 4.62 17.27
C ILE A 123 -21.60 4.08 16.15
N ALA A 124 -22.15 3.35 15.18
CA ALA A 124 -21.39 2.84 14.04
C ALA A 124 -20.83 3.98 13.17
N SER A 125 -21.62 5.03 12.94
CA SER A 125 -21.18 6.24 12.23
C SER A 125 -20.07 6.97 13.00
N LEU A 126 -20.21 7.11 14.32
CA LEU A 126 -19.18 7.69 15.19
C LEU A 126 -17.91 6.85 15.23
N LEU A 127 -18.02 5.51 15.20
CA LEU A 127 -16.89 4.60 15.11
C LEU A 127 -16.20 4.65 13.74
N LEU A 128 -16.96 4.81 12.65
CA LEU A 128 -16.41 4.99 11.31
C LEU A 128 -15.72 6.35 11.17
N LEU A 129 -16.34 7.41 11.71
CA LEU A 129 -15.76 8.75 11.74
C LEU A 129 -14.52 8.80 12.63
N SER A 130 -14.53 8.13 13.79
CA SER A 130 -13.35 8.05 14.66
C SER A 130 -12.25 7.22 14.01
N TYR A 131 -12.58 6.10 13.36
CA TYR A 131 -11.62 5.31 12.61
C TYR A 131 -11.02 6.11 11.45
N ALA A 132 -11.84 6.81 10.67
CA ALA A 132 -11.38 7.68 9.59
C ALA A 132 -10.49 8.83 10.12
N TYR A 133 -10.89 9.47 11.23
CA TYR A 133 -10.10 10.52 11.88
C TYR A 133 -8.75 10.00 12.38
N ILE A 134 -8.73 8.83 13.02
CA ILE A 134 -7.49 8.19 13.48
C ILE A 134 -6.59 7.85 12.29
N ASN A 135 -7.13 7.26 11.23
CA ASN A 135 -6.35 6.83 10.07
C ASN A 135 -5.84 8.02 9.24
N HIS A 136 -6.59 9.13 9.19
CA HIS A 136 -6.19 10.36 8.53
C HIS A 136 -5.08 11.10 9.30
N ASN A 137 -5.09 11.05 10.63
CA ASN A 137 -4.12 11.73 11.49
C ASN A 137 -2.96 10.83 11.96
N GLN A 138 -2.89 9.58 11.51
CA GLN A 138 -1.75 8.72 11.80
C GLN A 138 -0.55 9.22 11.01
N ALA A 139 0.54 9.54 11.72
CA ALA A 139 1.82 9.87 11.10
C ALA A 139 2.22 8.77 10.11
N PRO A 140 2.66 9.12 8.88
CA PRO A 140 3.02 8.12 7.87
C PRO A 140 4.22 7.27 8.30
N TYR A 141 5.07 7.82 9.17
CA TYR A 141 6.28 7.18 9.67
C TYR A 141 6.35 7.13 11.19
N ASN A 142 6.94 6.05 11.69
CA ASN A 142 7.42 5.93 13.06
C ASN A 142 8.88 6.39 13.12
N GLU A 143 9.22 7.22 14.11
CA GLU A 143 10.60 7.62 14.40
C GLU A 143 11.18 6.81 15.58
N SER A 144 12.44 6.39 15.45
CA SER A 144 13.26 5.85 16.54
C SER A 144 14.68 6.37 16.46
N LEU A 145 15.26 6.74 17.60
CA LEU A 145 16.68 7.08 17.70
C LEU A 145 17.47 5.82 18.06
N VAL A 146 18.48 5.48 17.25
CA VAL A 146 19.35 4.33 17.49
C VAL A 146 20.81 4.73 17.48
N ASN A 147 21.60 4.12 18.36
CA ASN A 147 23.06 4.25 18.35
C ASN A 147 23.61 3.45 17.17
N SER A 148 24.61 4.01 16.49
CA SER A 148 25.21 3.41 15.31
C SER A 148 26.72 3.62 15.27
N LYS A 149 27.37 2.84 14.41
CA LYS A 149 28.77 3.02 14.06
C LYS A 149 28.92 2.97 12.54
N LEU A 150 29.80 3.81 12.03
CA LEU A 150 30.20 3.85 10.63
C LEU A 150 31.72 3.94 10.58
N SER A 151 32.40 2.88 10.13
CA SER A 151 33.87 2.78 10.12
C SER A 151 34.51 3.21 11.45
N SER A 152 34.06 2.58 12.54
CA SER A 152 34.49 2.83 13.93
C SER A 152 34.10 4.18 14.54
N VAL A 153 33.53 5.12 13.77
CA VAL A 153 33.00 6.37 14.30
C VAL A 153 31.63 6.14 14.92
N ALA A 154 31.41 6.62 16.15
CA ALA A 154 30.12 6.54 16.81
C ALA A 154 29.19 7.67 16.37
N GLY A 155 27.91 7.37 16.23
CA GLY A 155 26.89 8.34 15.89
C GLY A 155 25.48 7.84 16.21
N ASN A 156 24.49 8.66 15.90
CA ASN A 156 23.08 8.31 16.10
C ASN A 156 22.30 8.43 14.80
N ILE A 157 21.30 7.58 14.63
CA ILE A 157 20.41 7.58 13.46
C ILE A 157 18.97 7.81 13.93
N HIS A 158 18.34 8.86 13.42
CA HIS A 158 16.89 9.04 13.43
C HIS A 158 16.28 8.18 12.32
N VAL A 159 15.71 7.04 12.68
CA VAL A 159 15.19 6.05 11.75
C VAL A 159 13.69 6.25 11.56
N PHE A 160 13.27 6.41 10.31
CA PHE A 160 11.90 6.49 9.84
C PHE A 160 11.52 5.17 9.18
N THR A 161 10.44 4.58 9.64
CA THR A 161 9.83 3.36 9.07
C THR A 161 8.36 3.59 8.87
N ALA A 162 7.75 2.95 7.87
CA ALA A 162 6.30 3.11 7.64
C ALA A 162 5.53 2.75 8.93
N ALA A 163 4.46 3.49 9.25
CA ALA A 163 3.74 3.34 10.52
C ALA A 163 3.24 1.91 10.81
N LYS A 164 3.01 1.12 9.75
CA LYS A 164 2.55 -0.28 9.80
C LYS A 164 3.68 -1.29 10.00
N GLN A 165 4.94 -0.86 9.91
CA GLN A 165 6.12 -1.69 10.08
C GLN A 165 6.63 -1.63 11.52
N PRO A 166 7.26 -2.72 12.02
CA PRO A 166 7.87 -2.71 13.34
C PRO A 166 9.02 -1.69 13.39
N LYS A 167 9.15 -1.02 14.54
CA LYS A 167 10.32 -0.18 14.81
C LYS A 167 11.58 -1.03 14.69
N GLN A 168 12.60 -0.50 14.02
CA GLN A 168 13.85 -1.21 13.79
C GLN A 168 14.74 -1.15 15.03
N SER A 169 15.40 -2.27 15.34
CA SER A 169 16.41 -2.31 16.39
C SER A 169 17.68 -1.58 15.94
N ALA A 170 18.57 -1.27 16.89
CA ALA A 170 19.88 -0.74 16.56
C ALA A 170 20.66 -1.74 15.69
N ASP A 171 20.65 -3.03 16.02
CA ASP A 171 21.37 -4.06 15.26
C ASP A 171 20.85 -4.18 13.83
N ASP A 172 19.52 -4.19 13.65
CA ASP A 172 18.91 -4.23 12.32
C ASP A 172 19.27 -2.97 11.53
N THR A 173 19.14 -1.78 12.12
CA THR A 173 19.49 -0.52 11.45
C THR A 173 20.95 -0.49 11.02
N ASN A 174 21.87 -0.91 11.90
CA ASN A 174 23.29 -0.99 11.57
C ASN A 174 23.55 -2.01 10.44
N LYS A 175 22.83 -3.13 10.41
CA LYS A 175 22.90 -4.07 9.29
C LYS A 175 22.42 -3.45 7.98
N ARG A 176 21.34 -2.65 8.01
CA ARG A 176 20.82 -1.93 6.83
C ARG A 176 21.78 -0.86 6.32
N LEU A 177 22.43 -0.12 7.22
CA LEU A 177 23.50 0.83 6.85
C LEU A 177 24.71 0.10 6.24
N LYS A 178 25.15 -0.99 6.86
CA LYS A 178 26.26 -1.83 6.37
C LYS A 178 26.01 -2.45 5.00
N ASN A 179 24.75 -2.73 4.68
CA ASN A 179 24.38 -3.19 3.35
C ASN A 179 24.69 -2.13 2.26
N GLN A 180 24.80 -0.84 2.62
CA GLN A 180 25.14 0.23 1.68
C GLN A 180 26.62 0.61 1.74
N ILE A 181 27.15 0.81 2.95
CA ILE A 181 28.54 1.22 3.20
C ILE A 181 29.15 0.30 4.24
N ASN A 182 30.23 -0.40 3.87
CA ASN A 182 30.95 -1.33 4.73
C ASN A 182 31.75 -0.60 5.81
N ASP A 183 32.07 -1.35 6.88
CA ASP A 183 33.00 -0.88 7.90
C ASP A 183 34.44 -1.18 7.48
N GLU A 184 35.30 -0.16 7.49
CA GLU A 184 36.74 -0.32 7.28
C GLU A 184 37.51 -0.20 8.60
N PRO A 185 37.77 -1.30 9.34
CA PRO A 185 38.35 -1.23 10.68
C PRO A 185 39.78 -0.66 10.70
N ASN A 186 40.51 -0.76 9.59
CA ASN A 186 41.89 -0.28 9.46
C ASN A 186 42.00 1.11 8.83
N TRP A 187 40.87 1.71 8.45
CA TRP A 187 40.82 3.04 7.86
C TRP A 187 40.14 4.01 8.82
N GLN A 188 40.66 5.24 8.89
CA GLN A 188 40.09 6.28 9.74
C GLN A 188 39.24 7.22 8.90
N ALA A 189 37.96 7.31 9.27
CA ALA A 189 37.06 8.28 8.69
C ALA A 189 37.55 9.72 8.98
N PRO A 190 37.39 10.66 8.02
CA PRO A 190 37.81 12.06 8.17
C PRO A 190 36.85 12.89 9.03
N PHE A 191 36.16 12.26 9.98
CA PHE A 191 35.22 12.85 10.91
C PHE A 191 35.19 12.05 12.22
N THR A 192 34.79 12.70 13.30
CA THR A 192 34.90 12.16 14.67
C THR A 192 33.57 11.72 15.28
N SER A 193 32.47 12.20 14.71
CA SER A 193 31.11 11.85 15.09
C SER A 193 30.18 12.03 13.90
N PHE A 194 28.97 11.47 13.96
CA PHE A 194 27.95 11.77 12.96
C PHE A 194 26.55 11.72 13.55
N THR A 195 25.61 12.39 12.87
CA THR A 195 24.17 12.16 13.03
C THR A 195 23.59 11.83 11.67
N SER A 196 22.57 10.97 11.65
CA SER A 196 21.91 10.55 10.42
C SER A 196 20.41 10.56 10.54
N PHE A 197 19.74 10.75 9.41
CA PHE A 197 18.33 10.47 9.20
C PHE A 197 18.25 9.31 8.20
N GLY A 198 17.64 8.20 8.63
CA GLY A 198 17.48 7.01 7.81
C GLY A 198 16.01 6.77 7.48
N LEU A 199 15.65 6.60 6.21
CA LEU A 199 14.33 6.16 5.78
C LEU A 199 14.44 4.71 5.31
N LEU A 200 13.84 3.78 6.05
CA LEU A 200 13.95 2.35 5.81
C LEU A 200 12.63 1.77 5.31
N SER A 201 12.69 1.02 4.22
CA SER A 201 11.52 0.36 3.63
C SER A 201 11.85 -1.06 3.17
N ASP A 202 10.86 -1.75 2.62
CA ASP A 202 10.97 -3.10 2.06
C ASP A 202 11.78 -3.12 0.75
N LYS A 203 11.87 -1.96 0.08
CA LYS A 203 12.41 -1.80 -1.27
C LYS A 203 13.74 -1.09 -1.27
N MET A 204 13.78 0.10 -0.66
CA MET A 204 14.93 0.99 -0.64
C MET A 204 15.20 1.44 0.78
N ASP A 205 16.48 1.63 1.06
CA ASP A 205 16.96 2.30 2.26
C ASP A 205 17.71 3.55 1.86
N SER A 206 17.44 4.64 2.56
CA SER A 206 18.08 5.91 2.31
C SER A 206 18.64 6.46 3.61
N PHE A 207 19.91 6.85 3.63
CA PHE A 207 20.57 7.46 4.77
C PHE A 207 21.15 8.81 4.38
N ALA A 208 20.75 9.84 5.13
CA ALA A 208 21.26 11.20 5.06
C ALA A 208 22.14 11.44 6.30
N ILE A 209 23.44 11.53 6.12
CA ILE A 209 24.42 11.58 7.21
C ILE A 209 25.13 12.93 7.19
N CYS A 210 25.17 13.58 8.35
CA CYS A 210 25.97 14.77 8.61
C CYS A 210 27.19 14.40 9.48
N PRO A 211 28.41 14.46 8.91
CA PRO A 211 29.64 14.33 9.68
C PRO A 211 29.85 15.51 10.63
N ASP A 212 30.47 15.23 11.79
CA ASP A 212 30.82 16.19 12.84
C ASP A 212 29.63 17.08 13.26
N TYR A 213 28.44 16.48 13.34
CA TYR A 213 27.25 17.14 13.85
C TYR A 213 27.44 17.52 15.32
N GLN A 214 27.40 18.82 15.62
CA GLN A 214 27.67 19.36 16.95
C GLN A 214 26.67 20.46 17.28
N GLN A 215 26.33 20.59 18.57
CA GLN A 215 25.47 21.69 19.08
C GLN A 215 24.12 21.84 18.33
N ASN A 216 23.53 20.72 17.90
CA ASN A 216 22.31 20.69 17.10
C ASN A 216 22.40 21.38 15.73
N GLN A 217 23.60 21.48 15.15
CA GLN A 217 23.82 22.06 13.84
C GLN A 217 24.67 21.15 12.96
N CYS A 218 24.30 21.09 11.67
CA CYS A 218 25.10 20.44 10.66
C CYS A 218 25.96 21.46 9.91
N SER A 219 27.26 21.18 9.76
CA SER A 219 28.18 22.06 9.02
C SER A 219 27.83 22.17 7.52
N GLY A 220 27.04 21.24 7.00
CA GLY A 220 26.73 21.09 5.58
C GLY A 220 27.92 20.63 4.73
N LYS A 221 29.08 20.34 5.34
CA LYS A 221 30.29 19.90 4.64
C LYS A 221 30.32 18.38 4.57
N GLN A 222 30.76 17.85 3.42
CA GLN A 222 30.96 16.41 3.21
C GLN A 222 29.72 15.56 3.58
N LEU A 223 28.52 16.08 3.33
CA LEU A 223 27.27 15.35 3.54
C LEU A 223 27.30 14.03 2.76
N ILE A 224 26.86 12.95 3.40
CA ILE A 224 26.78 11.62 2.80
C ILE A 224 25.30 11.28 2.69
N ASN A 225 24.74 11.37 1.48
CA ASN A 225 23.38 10.91 1.21
C ASN A 225 23.47 9.71 0.29
N ILE A 226 23.14 8.52 0.79
CA ILE A 226 23.21 7.28 0.04
C ILE A 226 21.86 6.57 0.07
N SER A 227 21.53 5.92 -1.04
CA SER A 227 20.34 5.12 -1.20
C SER A 227 20.67 3.83 -1.95
N SER A 228 20.15 2.71 -1.47
CA SER A 228 20.36 1.41 -2.11
C SER A 228 19.14 0.51 -1.90
N GLU A 229 19.04 -0.56 -2.70
CA GLU A 229 18.02 -1.56 -2.46
C GLU A 229 18.21 -2.26 -1.11
N THR A 230 17.10 -2.54 -0.43
CA THR A 230 17.06 -3.21 0.88
C THR A 230 17.76 -4.57 0.86
N LYS A 231 17.70 -5.29 -0.27
CA LYS A 231 18.22 -6.65 -0.40
C LYS A 231 19.57 -6.73 -1.09
N HIS A 232 19.86 -5.81 -2.00
CA HIS A 232 21.07 -5.80 -2.81
C HIS A 232 21.73 -4.42 -2.73
N GLY A 233 22.23 -4.11 -1.54
CA GLY A 233 22.86 -2.82 -1.33
C GLY A 233 24.26 -2.78 -1.96
N GLY A 234 24.75 -1.57 -2.19
CA GLY A 234 26.03 -1.35 -2.85
C GLY A 234 27.27 -1.87 -2.11
N GLN A 235 27.19 -2.12 -0.80
CA GLN A 235 28.31 -2.60 0.04
C GLN A 235 29.64 -1.89 -0.28
N LEU A 236 29.60 -0.55 -0.38
CA LEU A 236 30.73 0.27 -0.77
C LEU A 236 31.69 0.43 0.41
N GLU A 237 32.99 0.38 0.17
CA GLU A 237 33.95 0.87 1.16
C GLU A 237 33.77 2.39 1.34
N LEU A 238 33.78 2.87 2.58
CA LEU A 238 33.52 4.29 2.88
C LEU A 238 34.60 5.19 2.28
N SER A 239 35.85 4.74 2.30
CA SER A 239 37.00 5.42 1.72
C SER A 239 36.84 5.61 0.21
N ASP A 240 36.43 4.57 -0.51
CA ASP A 240 36.17 4.60 -1.95
C ASP A 240 34.95 5.46 -2.28
N PHE A 241 33.89 5.36 -1.48
CA PHE A 241 32.70 6.20 -1.62
C PHE A 241 33.05 7.69 -1.50
N LEU A 242 33.76 8.10 -0.44
CA LEU A 242 34.14 9.49 -0.23
C LEU A 242 35.06 10.02 -1.34
N THR A 243 36.00 9.19 -1.79
CA THR A 243 36.92 9.54 -2.89
C THR A 243 36.15 9.75 -4.20
N THR A 244 35.23 8.85 -4.52
CA THR A 244 34.40 8.94 -5.73
C THR A 244 33.44 10.12 -5.67
N LYS A 245 32.83 10.37 -4.51
CA LYS A 245 31.98 11.55 -4.26
C LYS A 245 32.71 12.86 -4.61
N ILE A 246 33.93 13.05 -4.11
CA ILE A 246 34.73 14.26 -4.41
C ILE A 246 34.93 14.44 -5.91
N ARG A 247 35.28 13.36 -6.62
CA ARG A 247 35.49 13.37 -8.08
C ARG A 247 34.20 13.71 -8.85
N MET A 248 33.07 13.13 -8.45
CA MET A 248 31.79 13.39 -9.11
C MET A 248 31.33 14.84 -8.88
N GLU A 249 31.49 15.37 -7.67
CA GLU A 249 31.01 16.72 -7.27
C GLU A 249 31.75 17.89 -7.92
N GLN A 250 32.97 17.66 -8.43
CA GLN A 250 33.70 18.67 -9.22
C GLN A 250 32.95 19.13 -10.47
N LYS A 251 32.01 18.31 -10.97
CA LYS A 251 31.16 18.66 -12.11
C LYS A 251 29.76 19.03 -11.60
N THR A 252 29.42 20.32 -11.64
CA THR A 252 28.07 20.81 -11.34
C THR A 252 27.32 21.05 -12.64
N TYR A 253 26.19 20.37 -12.84
CA TYR A 253 25.43 20.43 -14.09
C TYR A 253 24.18 21.31 -14.00
N ASN A 254 23.76 21.65 -12.78
CA ASN A 254 22.61 22.49 -12.51
C ASN A 254 23.02 23.95 -12.26
N LYS A 255 22.82 24.81 -13.27
CA LYS A 255 22.79 26.28 -13.07
C LYS A 255 21.33 26.71 -12.96
N LEU A 256 20.95 27.29 -11.83
CA LEU A 256 19.62 27.89 -11.66
C LEU A 256 19.63 29.27 -12.35
N ASP A 257 18.85 29.42 -13.41
CA ASP A 257 18.33 30.72 -13.85
C ASP A 257 16.82 30.59 -13.81
N LEU A 258 16.16 31.37 -12.96
CA LEU A 258 14.70 31.46 -12.85
C LEU A 258 14.25 32.78 -13.49
N PRO A 259 13.96 32.82 -14.80
CA PRO A 259 13.74 34.06 -15.52
C PRO A 259 12.52 34.86 -15.01
N GLU A 260 11.55 34.16 -14.41
CA GLU A 260 10.30 34.72 -13.88
C GLU A 260 10.53 35.57 -12.63
N LEU A 261 11.56 35.26 -11.82
CA LEU A 261 11.90 36.00 -10.61
C LEU A 261 12.51 37.37 -10.91
N ARG A 262 13.03 37.58 -12.13
CA ARG A 262 13.50 38.90 -12.58
C ARG A 262 12.40 39.97 -12.58
N LYS A 263 11.12 39.57 -12.57
CA LYS A 263 9.99 40.50 -12.55
C LYS A 263 9.62 41.00 -11.13
N HIS A 264 10.16 40.40 -10.08
CA HIS A 264 9.81 40.67 -8.68
C HIS A 264 11.02 41.10 -7.81
N GLN A 265 12.04 41.70 -8.44
CA GLN A 265 13.25 42.17 -7.74
C GLN A 265 12.91 43.21 -6.66
N GLY A 266 13.41 43.02 -5.44
CA GLY A 266 13.39 43.99 -4.34
C GLY A 266 12.95 43.44 -2.98
N ASP A 267 11.87 42.65 -2.94
CA ASP A 267 11.19 42.28 -1.68
C ASP A 267 11.11 40.77 -1.41
N LEU A 268 11.35 39.92 -2.42
CA LEU A 268 11.23 38.47 -2.29
C LEU A 268 12.54 37.81 -1.86
N LYS A 269 12.42 36.73 -1.10
CA LYS A 269 13.54 35.87 -0.71
C LYS A 269 13.40 34.51 -1.39
N GLU A 270 14.46 34.07 -2.05
CA GLU A 270 14.58 32.73 -2.60
C GLU A 270 15.34 31.85 -1.61
N GLN A 271 14.74 30.73 -1.22
CA GLN A 271 15.40 29.69 -0.45
C GLN A 271 15.85 28.59 -1.40
N ILE A 272 17.16 28.37 -1.47
CA ILE A 272 17.78 27.36 -2.32
C ILE A 272 18.31 26.24 -1.43
N TYR A 273 17.97 25.02 -1.80
CA TYR A 273 18.51 23.80 -1.22
C TYR A 273 19.29 23.05 -2.29
N HIS A 274 20.49 22.59 -1.94
CA HIS A 274 21.36 21.86 -2.84
C HIS A 274 22.01 20.68 -2.13
N GLY A 275 22.12 19.57 -2.83
CA GLY A 275 23.00 18.49 -2.42
C GLY A 275 23.03 17.36 -3.45
N ASP A 276 23.74 16.31 -3.08
CA ASP A 276 23.97 15.15 -3.92
C ASP A 276 23.42 13.89 -3.24
N LEU A 277 22.64 13.11 -3.98
CA LEU A 277 22.13 11.80 -3.58
C LEU A 277 22.80 10.71 -4.42
N TYR A 278 23.36 9.72 -3.77
CA TYR A 278 24.10 8.63 -4.40
C TYR A 278 23.29 7.34 -4.36
N PHE A 279 23.14 6.70 -5.52
CA PHE A 279 22.52 5.39 -5.65
C PHE A 279 23.59 4.34 -5.92
N SER A 280 23.50 3.21 -5.23
CA SER A 280 24.31 2.03 -5.51
C SER A 280 23.44 0.79 -5.53
N ILE A 281 23.43 0.09 -6.67
CA ILE A 281 22.61 -1.10 -6.92
C ILE A 281 23.50 -2.12 -7.63
N ASP A 282 23.61 -3.33 -7.07
CA ASP A 282 24.25 -4.55 -7.57
C ASP A 282 25.72 -4.50 -8.04
N ASP A 283 26.14 -3.53 -8.86
CA ASP A 283 27.44 -3.55 -9.56
C ASP A 283 28.52 -2.70 -8.86
N HIS A 284 28.31 -2.32 -7.59
CA HIS A 284 29.15 -1.39 -6.79
C HIS A 284 29.39 0.00 -7.42
N ARG A 285 28.77 0.30 -8.57
CA ARG A 285 28.91 1.59 -9.25
C ARG A 285 28.01 2.63 -8.64
N LEU A 286 28.51 3.86 -8.57
CA LEU A 286 27.75 5.00 -8.09
C LEU A 286 27.05 5.74 -9.21
N VAL A 287 25.76 5.99 -9.00
CA VAL A 287 24.97 6.93 -9.78
C VAL A 287 24.64 8.13 -8.89
N ARG A 288 25.12 9.31 -9.27
CA ARG A 288 24.88 10.55 -8.54
C ARG A 288 23.67 11.27 -9.12
N SER A 289 22.83 11.79 -8.25
CA SER A 289 21.81 12.78 -8.56
C SER A 289 22.18 14.12 -7.89
N ASP A 290 22.62 15.10 -8.67
CA ASP A 290 22.78 16.51 -8.26
C ASP A 290 21.37 17.12 -8.18
N ILE A 291 20.90 17.43 -6.97
CA ILE A 291 19.54 17.87 -6.70
C ILE A 291 19.53 19.32 -6.20
N ARG A 292 18.60 20.11 -6.75
CA ARG A 292 18.30 21.46 -6.30
C ARG A 292 16.80 21.65 -6.09
N ILE A 293 16.45 22.29 -4.98
CA ILE A 293 15.11 22.82 -4.71
C ILE A 293 15.24 24.32 -4.55
N SER A 294 14.39 25.09 -5.23
CA SER A 294 14.24 26.52 -5.00
C SER A 294 12.79 26.82 -4.63
N LEU A 295 12.62 27.58 -3.56
CA LEU A 295 11.35 28.01 -3.01
C LEU A 295 11.32 29.54 -2.97
N VAL A 296 10.23 30.12 -3.48
CA VAL A 296 9.95 31.55 -3.31
C VAL A 296 8.57 31.68 -2.70
N ASP A 297 8.50 32.08 -1.43
CA ASP A 297 7.24 32.33 -0.74
C ASP A 297 6.57 33.59 -1.35
N LEU A 298 5.37 33.42 -1.93
CA LEU A 298 4.53 34.53 -2.39
C LEU A 298 3.47 34.92 -1.35
N ALA A 299 3.12 33.97 -0.48
CA ALA A 299 2.24 34.12 0.67
C ALA A 299 2.75 33.22 1.82
N PRO A 300 2.19 33.30 3.05
CA PRO A 300 2.68 32.53 4.19
C PRO A 300 2.73 31.02 3.99
N ASP A 301 1.84 30.44 3.18
CA ASP A 301 1.76 28.99 2.97
C ASP A 301 1.72 28.60 1.49
N SER A 302 2.13 29.50 0.59
CA SER A 302 2.18 29.21 -0.84
C SER A 302 3.21 30.03 -1.58
N GLY A 303 3.67 29.50 -2.71
CA GLY A 303 4.71 30.15 -3.49
C GLY A 303 5.11 29.37 -4.72
N ILE A 304 6.24 29.76 -5.31
CA ILE A 304 6.82 29.11 -6.49
C ILE A 304 7.76 28.00 -6.03
N PHE A 305 7.66 26.85 -6.70
CA PHE A 305 8.51 25.69 -6.49
C PHE A 305 9.27 25.35 -7.76
N TYR A 306 10.58 25.17 -7.62
CA TYR A 306 11.44 24.63 -8.65
C TYR A 306 12.24 23.46 -8.09
N PHE A 307 12.19 22.33 -8.78
CA PHE A 307 13.04 21.17 -8.49
C PHE A 307 13.81 20.79 -9.75
N ALA A 308 15.09 20.50 -9.58
CA ALA A 308 15.92 19.96 -10.64
C ALA A 308 16.78 18.81 -10.09
N ALA A 309 16.83 17.71 -10.84
CA ALA A 309 17.73 16.60 -10.61
C ALA A 309 18.54 16.33 -11.88
N CYS A 310 19.86 16.23 -11.74
CA CYS A 310 20.76 15.83 -12.81
C CYS A 310 21.45 14.51 -12.43
N ILE A 311 21.14 13.45 -13.15
CA ILE A 311 21.62 12.09 -12.89
C ILE A 311 22.83 11.80 -13.78
N THR A 312 23.92 11.34 -13.17
CA THR A 312 25.18 11.01 -13.84
C THR A 312 25.82 9.78 -13.22
N ASP A 313 26.35 8.90 -14.06
CA ASP A 313 27.16 7.76 -13.61
C ASP A 313 28.60 8.18 -13.24
N GLU A 314 29.23 7.43 -12.36
CA GLU A 314 30.62 7.65 -11.91
C GLU A 314 31.63 7.75 -13.06
N ASP A 315 31.47 6.94 -14.11
CA ASP A 315 32.41 6.88 -15.24
C ASP A 315 32.15 7.97 -16.30
N CYS A 316 31.10 8.78 -16.12
CA CYS A 316 30.64 9.75 -17.13
C CYS A 316 30.36 9.11 -18.51
N TYR A 317 30.13 7.80 -18.59
CA TYR A 317 29.85 7.09 -19.83
C TYR A 317 28.53 7.53 -20.48
N THR A 318 27.58 7.97 -19.65
CA THR A 318 26.21 8.29 -20.06
C THR A 318 25.99 9.79 -20.19
N THR A 319 25.04 10.16 -21.06
CA THR A 319 24.61 11.56 -21.15
C THR A 319 23.82 11.91 -19.88
N PRO A 320 24.13 13.03 -19.18
CA PRO A 320 23.42 13.40 -17.97
C PRO A 320 21.91 13.48 -18.19
N ILE A 321 21.13 12.80 -17.35
CA ILE A 321 19.68 12.88 -17.38
C ILE A 321 19.26 14.08 -16.55
N ARG A 322 18.58 15.04 -17.17
CA ARG A 322 17.99 16.19 -16.48
C ARG A 322 16.49 15.98 -16.32
N TYR A 323 16.03 16.11 -15.09
CA TYR A 323 14.62 16.11 -14.73
C TYR A 323 14.31 17.40 -13.97
N GLU A 324 13.37 18.19 -14.47
CA GLU A 324 12.97 19.44 -13.83
C GLU A 324 11.45 19.46 -13.62
N ILE A 325 11.05 20.01 -12.48
CA ILE A 325 9.66 20.29 -12.13
C ILE A 325 9.57 21.77 -11.80
N ARG A 326 8.58 22.44 -12.39
CA ARG A 326 8.17 23.80 -12.05
C ARG A 326 6.71 23.77 -11.65
N GLY A 327 6.35 24.58 -10.67
CA GLY A 327 4.98 24.64 -10.18
C GLY A 327 4.79 25.63 -9.04
N HIS A 328 3.63 25.55 -8.43
CA HIS A 328 3.31 26.26 -7.20
C HIS A 328 3.21 25.27 -6.06
N PHE A 329 3.70 25.64 -4.88
CA PHE A 329 3.51 24.81 -3.70
C PHE A 329 2.39 25.35 -2.83
N LYS A 330 1.70 24.44 -2.15
CA LYS A 330 0.95 24.71 -0.92
C LYS A 330 1.67 24.03 0.24
N ARG A 331 1.99 24.80 1.28
CA ARG A 331 2.66 24.33 2.49
C ARG A 331 1.64 24.00 3.56
N THR A 332 1.79 22.85 4.21
CA THR A 332 1.06 22.47 5.41
C THR A 332 2.01 21.88 6.43
N THR A 333 1.66 21.97 7.70
CA THR A 333 2.46 21.41 8.80
C THR A 333 1.78 20.17 9.36
N GLU A 334 2.54 19.09 9.45
CA GLU A 334 2.11 17.80 10.00
C GLU A 334 2.93 17.44 11.25
N LYS A 335 2.36 16.60 12.11
CA LYS A 335 3.04 16.05 13.29
C LYS A 335 3.37 14.58 13.06
N TRP A 336 4.66 14.27 12.93
CA TRP A 336 5.15 12.90 12.88
C TRP A 336 5.69 12.52 14.25
N GLN A 337 4.82 11.96 15.09
CA GLN A 337 5.09 11.73 16.51
C GLN A 337 5.54 13.03 17.21
N GLN A 338 6.82 13.13 17.59
CA GLN A 338 7.40 14.31 18.24
C GLN A 338 7.87 15.39 17.27
N ARG A 339 7.95 15.06 15.97
CA ARG A 339 8.53 15.93 14.95
C ARG A 339 7.47 16.78 14.27
N THR A 340 7.79 18.06 14.06
CA THR A 340 7.04 18.94 13.18
C THR A 340 7.63 18.83 11.79
N VAL A 341 6.82 18.45 10.80
CA VAL A 341 7.24 18.25 9.41
C VAL A 341 6.43 19.18 8.51
N GLU A 342 7.10 19.85 7.59
CA GLU A 342 6.42 20.67 6.58
C GLU A 342 6.25 19.87 5.31
N ARG A 343 5.01 19.77 4.83
CA ARG A 343 4.63 19.15 3.58
C ARG A 343 4.41 20.22 2.53
N PHE A 344 4.95 20.01 1.35
CA PHE A 344 4.84 20.87 0.19
C PHE A 344 4.14 20.09 -0.92
N ASP A 345 2.85 20.33 -1.10
CA ASP A 345 2.08 19.78 -2.22
C ASP A 345 2.29 20.66 -3.45
N ILE A 346 2.81 20.06 -4.52
CA ILE A 346 3.20 20.78 -5.74
C ILE A 346 2.12 20.66 -6.80
N GLU A 347 1.52 21.79 -7.14
CA GLU A 347 0.73 21.96 -8.35
C GLU A 347 1.69 22.19 -9.53
N VAL A 348 1.93 21.13 -10.28
CA VAL A 348 2.92 21.08 -11.35
C VAL A 348 2.44 21.89 -12.56
N SER A 349 3.18 22.94 -12.93
CA SER A 349 2.92 23.74 -14.13
C SER A 349 3.70 23.24 -15.35
N LYS A 350 4.92 22.73 -15.12
CA LYS A 350 5.78 22.19 -16.19
C LYS A 350 6.69 21.10 -15.65
N THR A 351 6.85 20.04 -16.42
CA THR A 351 7.91 19.04 -16.21
C THR A 351 8.74 18.86 -17.47
N THR A 352 10.03 18.64 -17.30
CA THR A 352 10.95 18.32 -18.38
C THR A 352 11.76 17.09 -18.00
N LEU A 353 11.96 16.18 -18.95
CA LEU A 353 12.84 15.02 -18.80
C LEU A 353 13.66 14.88 -20.07
N SER A 354 14.98 14.95 -19.97
CA SER A 354 15.86 14.68 -21.11
C SER A 354 15.87 13.20 -21.47
N SER A 355 15.98 12.90 -22.76
CA SER A 355 16.20 11.52 -23.22
C SER A 355 17.70 11.22 -23.32
N PRO A 356 18.23 10.26 -22.55
CA PRO A 356 19.63 9.88 -22.62
C PRO A 356 19.90 8.98 -23.84
N ASN A 357 21.13 9.04 -24.38
CA ASN A 357 21.54 8.20 -25.51
C ASN A 357 22.05 6.80 -25.08
N ALA A 358 22.53 6.69 -23.85
CA ALA A 358 23.02 5.47 -23.23
C ALA A 358 22.81 5.56 -21.72
N LEU A 359 22.54 4.42 -21.07
CA LEU A 359 22.35 4.30 -19.62
C LEU A 359 23.07 3.07 -19.08
N SER A 360 23.64 3.19 -17.87
CA SER A 360 23.98 2.04 -17.03
C SER A 360 22.70 1.37 -16.51
N ASP A 361 22.80 0.14 -16.01
CA ASP A 361 21.66 -0.60 -15.45
C ASP A 361 21.02 0.18 -14.26
N THR A 362 21.85 0.68 -13.35
CA THR A 362 21.41 1.51 -12.21
C THR A 362 20.75 2.82 -12.68
N ALA A 363 21.34 3.51 -13.67
CA ALA A 363 20.75 4.73 -14.23
C ALA A 363 19.44 4.45 -14.98
N GLN A 364 19.31 3.26 -15.58
CA GLN A 364 18.08 2.83 -16.25
C GLN A 364 16.92 2.69 -15.25
N ILE A 365 17.15 2.11 -14.07
CA ILE A 365 16.13 2.00 -13.01
C ILE A 365 15.63 3.39 -12.61
N ILE A 366 16.57 4.32 -12.36
CA ILE A 366 16.25 5.70 -11.97
C ILE A 366 15.50 6.42 -13.10
N TYR A 367 15.97 6.31 -14.34
CA TYR A 367 15.33 6.91 -15.51
C TYR A 367 13.90 6.40 -15.72
N LEU A 368 13.65 5.10 -15.57
CA LEU A 368 12.32 4.52 -15.72
C LEU A 368 11.36 5.03 -14.63
N ALA A 369 11.83 5.18 -13.40
CA ALA A 369 11.05 5.77 -12.32
C ALA A 369 10.68 7.24 -12.63
N LEU A 370 11.65 8.04 -13.08
CA LEU A 370 11.45 9.43 -13.48
C LEU A 370 10.52 9.56 -14.69
N ARG A 371 10.67 8.70 -15.69
CA ARG A 371 9.82 8.68 -16.88
C ARG A 371 8.39 8.32 -16.52
N LYS A 372 8.18 7.36 -15.63
CA LYS A 372 6.85 7.03 -15.12
C LYS A 372 6.21 8.25 -14.46
N GLN A 373 6.92 8.91 -13.54
CA GLN A 373 6.45 10.12 -12.87
C GLN A 373 6.13 11.26 -13.84
N HIS A 374 6.98 11.48 -14.84
CA HIS A 374 6.77 12.49 -15.89
C HIS A 374 5.50 12.21 -16.71
N LEU A 375 5.22 10.94 -17.02
CA LEU A 375 4.05 10.53 -17.82
C LEU A 375 2.75 10.51 -17.02
N THR A 376 2.77 10.10 -15.75
CA THR A 376 1.55 10.00 -14.93
C THR A 376 1.10 11.34 -14.40
N GLN A 377 2.01 12.33 -14.27
CA GLN A 377 1.74 13.66 -13.71
C GLN A 377 1.02 13.58 -12.34
N GLU A 378 1.36 12.57 -11.55
CA GLU A 378 0.84 12.40 -10.20
C GLU A 378 1.17 13.62 -9.33
N GLN A 379 0.28 13.93 -8.39
CA GLN A 379 0.53 14.99 -7.42
C GLN A 379 1.80 14.66 -6.62
N LEU A 380 2.72 15.61 -6.57
CA LEU A 380 4.01 15.45 -5.89
C LEU A 380 4.00 16.15 -4.55
N SER A 381 4.40 15.44 -3.51
CA SER A 381 4.55 15.98 -2.17
C SER A 381 6.01 15.84 -1.72
N PHE A 382 6.60 16.96 -1.30
CA PHE A 382 7.93 17.00 -0.70
C PHE A 382 7.79 17.26 0.79
N TYR A 383 8.67 16.70 1.61
CA TYR A 383 8.59 16.89 3.06
C TYR A 383 9.90 17.42 3.60
N ARG A 384 9.86 18.55 4.31
CA ARG A 384 10.99 19.08 5.07
C ARG A 384 10.88 18.60 6.52
N ILE A 385 11.77 17.67 6.87
CA ILE A 385 11.73 16.90 8.12
C ILE A 385 12.55 17.59 9.22
N TYR A 386 13.59 18.31 8.83
CA TYR A 386 14.47 19.07 9.72
C TYR A 386 15.03 20.27 8.96
N GLN A 387 15.30 21.36 9.67
CA GLN A 387 15.98 22.52 9.13
C GLN A 387 16.76 23.23 10.24
N ASP A 388 17.99 23.63 9.93
CA ASP A 388 18.78 24.59 10.70
C ASP A 388 19.12 25.82 9.83
N ASP A 389 20.06 26.65 10.30
CA ASP A 389 20.45 27.88 9.60
C ASP A 389 21.12 27.60 8.25
N GLY A 390 21.86 26.49 8.12
CA GLY A 390 22.70 26.19 6.96
C GLY A 390 22.28 24.96 6.16
N THR A 391 21.34 24.16 6.66
CA THR A 391 20.98 22.86 6.08
C THR A 391 19.51 22.49 6.33
N ALA A 392 19.02 21.49 5.60
CA ALA A 392 17.73 20.86 5.84
C ALA A 392 17.74 19.39 5.42
N ILE A 393 16.86 18.61 6.06
CA ILE A 393 16.52 17.25 5.60
C ILE A 393 15.24 17.32 4.79
N TRP A 394 15.31 16.80 3.56
CA TRP A 394 14.16 16.64 2.69
C TRP A 394 13.88 15.16 2.41
N GLN A 395 12.62 14.76 2.50
CA GLN A 395 12.13 13.57 1.81
C GLN A 395 11.62 13.97 0.44
N LEU A 396 12.13 13.27 -0.57
CA LEU A 396 11.89 13.52 -1.98
C LEU A 396 11.11 12.36 -2.59
N PRO A 397 10.05 12.60 -3.39
CA PRO A 397 9.31 11.58 -4.10
C PRO A 397 10.08 11.14 -5.36
N LEU A 398 11.33 10.74 -5.18
CA LEU A 398 12.25 10.30 -6.22
C LEU A 398 12.62 8.84 -5.92
N VAL A 399 12.43 7.91 -6.86
CA VAL A 399 12.87 6.50 -6.76
C VAL A 399 12.55 5.84 -5.41
N ASN A 400 11.27 5.55 -5.16
CA ASN A 400 10.75 4.92 -3.92
C ASN A 400 11.00 5.70 -2.62
N ASP A 401 10.80 7.02 -2.63
CA ASP A 401 10.99 7.96 -1.51
C ASP A 401 12.40 7.93 -0.91
N ASN A 402 13.13 9.05 -1.01
CA ASN A 402 14.48 9.17 -0.47
C ASN A 402 14.56 10.29 0.54
N ILE A 403 15.39 10.12 1.57
CA ILE A 403 15.72 11.17 2.53
C ILE A 403 17.11 11.71 2.26
N MET A 404 17.27 13.02 2.35
CA MET A 404 18.48 13.69 1.90
C MET A 404 18.78 14.93 2.74
N TRP A 405 20.01 15.03 3.21
CA TRP A 405 20.55 16.24 3.81
C TRP A 405 21.04 17.18 2.71
N MET A 406 20.54 18.40 2.71
CA MET A 406 20.85 19.43 1.73
C MET A 406 21.41 20.66 2.42
N GLN A 407 22.36 21.33 1.77
CA GLN A 407 22.78 22.68 2.13
C GLN A 407 21.67 23.67 1.81
N ARG A 408 21.54 24.72 2.61
CA ARG A 408 20.53 25.77 2.47
C ARG A 408 21.22 27.11 2.27
N GLN A 409 20.72 27.88 1.32
CA GLN A 409 21.11 29.26 1.08
C GLN A 409 19.86 30.11 0.90
N THR A 410 19.91 31.36 1.35
CA THR A 410 18.85 32.34 1.06
C THR A 410 19.42 33.46 0.20
N LEU A 411 18.79 33.72 -0.93
CA LEU A 411 19.10 34.85 -1.81
C LEU A 411 18.01 35.91 -1.66
N LYS A 412 18.41 37.19 -1.75
CA LYS A 412 17.46 38.30 -1.94
C LYS A 412 17.34 38.54 -3.44
N LEU A 413 16.12 38.57 -3.96
CA LEU A 413 15.82 38.71 -5.38
C LEU A 413 15.78 40.16 -5.83
#